data_AF-A0A959EIJ1-F1
#
_entry.id   AF-A0A959EIJ1-F1
#
_cell.length_a   1.000
_cell.length_b   1.000
_cell.length_c   1.000
_cell.angle_alpha   90.00
_cell.angle_beta   90.00
_cell.angle_gamma   90.00
#
_symmetry.space_group_name_H-M   'P 1'
#
loop_
_entity.id
_entity.type
_entity.pdbx_description
1 polymer ?
#
loop_
_entity_poly.entity_id
_entity_poly.type
_entity_poly.pdbx_seq_one_letter_code
_entity_poly.pdbx_strand_id
1 'polypeptide(L)'
;MVIDIIFVIMAGYGFYLGFAKGIIRTIFTILSFLFGLLAAFKFAPAATKFLETAFDSNNPMMFLAGFLLSFVLTMILIRLVARAIEGFLRTANINIVNQFAGGLLLAGMMTLLYSMVLWFG
;
A
#
# COMPACT_ATOMS: atom_id res chain seq x y z
N MET A 1 7.56 -36.66 -0.44
CA MET A 1 7.07 -36.53 -1.84
C MET A 1 5.84 -35.66 -1.95
N VAL A 2 4.70 -36.02 -1.35
CA VAL A 2 3.48 -35.17 -1.42
C VAL A 2 3.71 -33.79 -0.78
N ILE A 3 4.40 -33.76 0.38
CA ILE A 3 4.79 -32.54 1.08
C ILE A 3 5.68 -31.63 0.21
N ASP A 4 6.60 -32.21 -0.56
CA ASP A 4 7.52 -31.46 -1.42
C ASP A 4 6.80 -30.85 -2.62
N ILE A 5 5.83 -31.59 -3.20
CA ILE A 5 5.02 -31.11 -4.32
C ILE A 5 4.13 -29.94 -3.89
N ILE A 6 3.46 -30.06 -2.73
CA ILE A 6 2.59 -29.00 -2.20
C ILE A 6 3.42 -27.75 -1.88
N PHE A 7 4.61 -27.94 -1.31
CA PHE A 7 5.55 -26.84 -1.05
C PHE A 7 5.90 -26.07 -2.32
N VAL A 8 6.33 -26.77 -3.38
CA VAL A 8 6.71 -26.14 -4.66
C VAL A 8 5.53 -25.39 -5.29
N ILE A 9 4.32 -25.95 -5.21
CA ILE A 9 3.12 -25.28 -5.73
C ILE A 9 2.82 -24.00 -4.94
N MET A 10 2.85 -24.04 -3.60
CA MET A 10 2.59 -22.86 -2.78
C MET A 10 3.66 -21.78 -2.94
N ALA A 11 4.94 -22.17 -2.92
CA ALA A 11 6.05 -21.23 -3.12
C ALA A 11 6.04 -20.63 -4.53
N GLY A 12 5.80 -21.44 -5.57
CA GLY A 12 5.70 -20.98 -6.96
C GLY A 12 4.49 -20.08 -7.19
N TYR A 13 3.34 -20.40 -6.60
CA TYR A 13 2.15 -19.56 -6.66
C TYR A 13 2.37 -18.22 -5.94
N GLY A 14 2.98 -18.26 -4.74
CA GLY A 14 3.38 -17.06 -4.00
C GLY A 14 4.35 -16.19 -4.81
N PHE A 15 5.34 -16.81 -5.44
CA PHE A 15 6.29 -16.13 -6.32
C PHE A 15 5.58 -15.45 -7.49
N TYR A 16 4.73 -16.17 -8.21
CA TYR A 16 3.98 -15.62 -9.34
C TYR A 16 3.10 -14.43 -8.94
N LEU A 17 2.38 -14.56 -7.82
CA LEU A 17 1.56 -13.47 -7.30
C LEU A 17 2.37 -12.23 -6.92
N GLY A 18 3.55 -12.44 -6.33
CA GLY A 18 4.44 -11.38 -5.90
C GLY A 18 5.13 -10.69 -7.08
N PHE A 19 5.50 -11.48 -8.08
CA PHE A 19 6.08 -11.03 -9.33
C PHE A 19 5.07 -10.20 -10.14
N ALA A 20 3.81 -10.63 -10.21
CA ALA A 20 2.75 -9.91 -10.90
C ALA A 20 2.39 -8.56 -10.25
N LYS A 21 2.41 -8.49 -8.91
CA LYS A 21 2.03 -7.27 -8.16
C LYS A 21 3.19 -6.29 -7.96
N GLY A 22 4.42 -6.80 -7.86
CA GLY A 22 5.61 -6.01 -7.50
C GLY A 22 5.62 -5.58 -6.03
N ILE A 23 6.80 -5.50 -5.43
CA ILE A 23 6.96 -5.15 -4.01
C ILE A 23 6.55 -3.70 -3.75
N ILE A 24 6.89 -2.80 -4.67
CA ILE A 24 6.75 -1.35 -4.47
C ILE A 24 5.29 -0.96 -4.35
N ARG A 25 4.43 -1.50 -5.20
CA ARG A 25 2.98 -1.25 -5.13
C ARG A 25 2.39 -1.74 -3.81
N THR A 26 2.85 -2.90 -3.32
CA THR A 26 2.35 -3.50 -2.07
C THR A 26 2.79 -2.66 -0.86
N ILE A 27 4.07 -2.32 -0.77
CA ILE A 27 4.64 -1.51 0.31
C ILE A 27 4.02 -0.10 0.31
N PHE A 28 3.94 0.56 -0.85
CA PHE A 28 3.33 1.88 -0.94
C PHE A 28 1.84 1.85 -0.61
N THR A 29 1.10 0.80 -0.91
CA THR A 29 -0.33 0.73 -0.53
C THR A 29 -0.50 0.71 1.00
N ILE A 30 0.33 -0.08 1.68
CA ILE A 30 0.33 -0.17 3.16
C ILE A 30 0.79 1.16 3.77
N LEU A 31 1.89 1.71 3.27
CA LEU A 31 2.41 3.02 3.69
C LEU A 31 1.40 4.14 3.43
N SER A 32 0.69 4.09 2.29
CA SER A 32 -0.32 5.10 1.94
C SER A 32 -1.47 5.12 2.94
N PHE A 33 -1.88 3.97 3.45
CA PHE A 33 -2.91 3.90 4.47
C PHE A 33 -2.42 4.47 5.81
N LEU A 34 -1.21 4.07 6.25
CA LEU A 34 -0.63 4.53 7.51
C LEU A 34 -0.29 6.02 7.49
N PHE A 35 0.53 6.45 6.52
CA PHE A 35 0.95 7.85 6.39
C PHE A 35 -0.16 8.75 5.88
N GLY A 36 -1.05 8.25 5.01
CA GLY A 36 -2.18 9.04 4.51
C GLY A 36 -3.16 9.39 5.61
N LEU A 37 -3.44 8.48 6.53
CA LEU A 37 -4.30 8.78 7.67
C LEU A 37 -3.63 9.79 8.63
N LEU A 38 -2.35 9.59 8.96
CA LEU A 38 -1.60 10.50 9.83
C LEU A 38 -1.50 11.91 9.24
N ALA A 39 -1.18 12.01 7.94
CA ALA A 39 -1.11 13.28 7.25
C ALA A 39 -2.51 13.92 7.14
N ALA A 40 -3.57 13.14 6.89
CA ALA A 40 -4.93 13.65 6.88
C ALA A 40 -5.31 14.31 8.21
N PHE A 41 -5.00 13.67 9.34
CA PHE A 41 -5.22 14.27 10.67
C PHE A 41 -4.41 15.56 10.87
N LYS A 42 -3.17 15.60 10.40
CA LYS A 42 -2.31 16.78 10.51
C LYS A 42 -2.80 17.95 9.65
N PHE A 43 -3.31 17.68 8.46
CA PHE A 43 -3.80 18.69 7.52
C PHE A 43 -5.28 19.04 7.73
N ALA A 44 -6.04 18.25 8.48
CA ALA A 44 -7.45 18.49 8.76
C ALA A 44 -7.73 19.88 9.34
N PRO A 45 -7.01 20.40 10.35
CA PRO A 45 -7.26 21.75 10.87
C PRO A 45 -7.07 22.85 9.83
N ALA A 46 -6.07 22.71 8.95
CA ALA A 46 -5.82 23.66 7.87
C ALA A 46 -6.93 23.63 6.82
N ALA A 47 -7.39 22.42 6.46
CA ALA A 47 -8.52 22.21 5.54
C ALA A 47 -9.84 22.74 6.12
N THR A 48 -10.08 22.51 7.42
CA THR A 48 -11.24 23.05 8.14
C THR A 48 -11.24 24.57 8.10
N LYS A 49 -10.12 25.22 8.47
CA LYS A 49 -10.01 26.69 8.43
C LYS A 49 -10.22 27.26 7.02
N PHE A 50 -9.72 26.55 6.00
CA PHE A 50 -9.95 26.93 4.60
C PHE A 50 -11.44 26.88 4.24
N LEU A 51 -12.15 25.84 4.66
CA LEU A 51 -13.60 25.70 4.45
C LEU A 51 -14.40 26.73 5.26
N GLU A 52 -14.06 26.98 6.53
CA GLU A 52 -14.67 28.01 7.37
C GLU A 52 -14.57 29.40 6.71
N THR A 53 -13.39 29.72 6.16
CA THR A 53 -13.18 30.99 5.47
C THR A 53 -13.92 31.06 4.13
N ALA A 54 -13.98 29.95 3.38
CA ALA A 54 -14.62 29.92 2.06
C ALA A 54 -16.16 29.97 2.12
N PHE A 55 -16.75 29.39 3.17
CA PHE A 55 -18.19 29.31 3.38
C PHE A 55 -18.72 30.26 4.46
N ASP A 56 -17.84 31.09 5.04
CA ASP A 56 -18.13 32.08 6.09
C ASP A 56 -19.01 31.53 7.22
N SER A 57 -18.72 30.30 7.65
CA SER A 57 -19.51 29.61 8.66
C SER A 57 -18.63 28.80 9.60
N ASN A 58 -18.93 28.91 10.90
CA ASN A 58 -18.14 28.31 11.98
C ASN A 58 -18.84 27.07 12.57
N ASN A 59 -19.51 26.30 11.71
CA ASN A 59 -20.27 25.13 12.13
C ASN A 59 -19.30 24.02 12.57
N PRO A 60 -19.51 23.38 13.73
CA PRO A 60 -18.69 22.24 14.16
C PRO A 60 -18.61 21.08 13.13
N MET A 61 -19.58 20.95 12.23
CA MET A 61 -19.51 19.99 11.11
C MET A 61 -18.43 20.33 10.07
N MET A 62 -17.92 21.56 10.05
CA MET A 62 -16.84 21.97 9.16
C MET A 62 -15.54 21.21 9.47
N PHE A 63 -15.32 20.81 10.73
CA PHE A 63 -14.19 19.97 11.09
C PHE A 63 -14.25 18.60 10.42
N LEU A 64 -15.45 17.99 10.38
CA LEU A 64 -15.66 16.71 9.69
C LEU A 64 -15.43 16.85 8.19
N ALA A 65 -15.93 17.93 7.58
CA ALA A 65 -15.72 18.23 6.17
C ALA A 65 -14.22 18.48 5.85
N GLY A 66 -13.52 19.23 6.69
CA GLY A 66 -12.08 19.50 6.55
C GLY A 66 -11.24 18.24 6.73
N PHE A 67 -11.59 17.36 7.67
CA PHE A 67 -10.96 16.05 7.81
C PHE A 67 -11.17 15.19 6.56
N LEU A 68 -12.39 15.06 6.06
CA LEU A 68 -12.67 14.28 4.85
C LEU A 68 -11.95 14.84 3.62
N LEU A 69 -11.95 16.16 3.45
CA LEU A 69 -11.25 16.83 2.35
C LEU A 69 -9.74 16.60 2.43
N SER A 70 -9.15 16.79 3.62
CA SER A 70 -7.75 16.52 3.91
C SER A 70 -7.38 15.06 3.64
N PHE A 71 -8.23 14.12 4.05
CA PHE A 71 -8.03 12.70 3.81
C PHE A 71 -8.02 12.35 2.32
N VAL A 72 -9.01 12.82 1.58
CA VAL A 72 -9.10 12.57 0.13
C VAL A 72 -7.91 13.19 -0.61
N LEU A 73 -7.57 14.45 -0.33
CA LEU A 73 -6.43 15.15 -0.95
C LEU A 73 -5.12 14.44 -0.67
N THR A 74 -4.87 14.10 0.60
CA THR A 74 -3.66 13.39 1.01
C THR A 74 -3.56 12.03 0.32
N MET A 75 -4.67 11.29 0.24
CA MET A 75 -4.69 9.97 -0.40
C MET A 75 -4.50 10.04 -1.92
N ILE A 76 -4.95 11.12 -2.58
CA ILE A 76 -4.67 11.40 -3.98
C ILE A 76 -3.18 11.71 -4.18
N LEU A 77 -2.62 12.60 -3.36
CA LEU A 77 -1.21 12.99 -3.42
C LEU A 77 -0.28 11.78 -3.26
N ILE A 78 -0.50 10.96 -2.23
CA ILE A 78 0.35 9.78 -2.02
C ILE A 78 0.23 8.81 -3.21
N ARG A 79 -0.98 8.59 -3.74
CA ARG A 79 -1.17 7.74 -4.93
C ARG A 79 -0.46 8.28 -6.17
N LEU A 80 -0.43 9.60 -6.36
CA LEU A 80 0.32 10.23 -7.45
C LEU A 80 1.82 10.00 -7.28
N VAL A 81 2.36 10.22 -6.08
CA VAL A 81 3.78 9.97 -5.78
C VAL A 81 4.14 8.50 -6.00
N ALA A 82 3.32 7.58 -5.49
CA ALA A 82 3.53 6.15 -5.66
C ALA A 82 3.55 5.74 -7.15
N ARG A 83 2.62 6.27 -7.95
CA ARG A 83 2.58 6.04 -9.41
C ARG A 83 3.77 6.65 -10.13
N ALA A 84 4.22 7.83 -9.73
CA ALA A 84 5.39 8.49 -10.31
C ALA A 84 6.67 7.69 -10.04
N ILE A 85 6.84 7.21 -8.81
CA ILE A 85 7.95 6.32 -8.43
C ILE A 85 7.87 5.01 -9.22
N GLU A 86 6.69 4.38 -9.29
CA GLU A 86 6.47 3.16 -10.07
C GLU A 86 6.82 3.39 -11.56
N GLY A 87 6.44 4.53 -12.13
CA GLY A 87 6.76 4.94 -13.50
C GLY A 87 8.26 5.13 -13.72
N PHE A 88 8.95 5.83 -12.82
CA PHE A 88 10.39 6.05 -12.92
C PHE A 88 11.18 4.74 -12.89
N LEU A 89 10.77 3.81 -12.04
CA LEU A 89 11.39 2.49 -11.92
C LEU A 89 11.15 1.61 -13.15
N ARG A 90 9.99 1.75 -13.81
CA ARG A 90 9.73 1.11 -15.10
C ARG A 90 10.67 1.66 -16.17
N THR A 91 10.85 2.97 -16.24
CA THR A 91 11.79 3.61 -17.18
C THR A 91 13.24 3.23 -16.92
N ALA A 92 13.62 3.04 -15.65
CA ALA A 92 14.97 2.64 -15.25
C ALA A 92 15.30 1.15 -15.50
N ASN A 93 14.40 0.35 -16.09
CA ASN A 93 14.52 -1.11 -16.23
C ASN A 93 14.67 -1.90 -14.91
N ILE A 94 14.43 -1.26 -13.76
CA ILE A 94 14.47 -1.88 -12.43
C ILE A 94 13.18 -2.70 -12.18
N ASN A 95 12.24 -2.71 -13.12
CA ASN A 95 10.98 -3.45 -13.00
C ASN A 95 11.22 -4.95 -12.74
N ILE A 96 12.23 -5.57 -13.35
CA ILE A 96 12.58 -6.97 -13.09
C ILE A 96 12.99 -7.15 -11.64
N VAL A 97 13.82 -6.26 -11.08
CA VAL A 97 14.24 -6.32 -9.67
C VAL A 97 13.04 -6.12 -8.72
N ASN A 98 12.15 -5.18 -9.03
CA ASN A 98 10.92 -4.94 -8.25
C ASN A 98 9.96 -6.14 -8.26
N GLN A 99 9.76 -6.74 -9.43
CA GLN A 99 8.91 -7.93 -9.58
C GLN A 99 9.56 -9.14 -8.92
N PHE A 100 10.87 -9.34 -9.12
CA PHE A 100 11.60 -10.46 -8.54
C PHE A 100 11.65 -10.39 -7.01
N ALA A 101 11.94 -9.22 -6.45
CA ALA A 101 11.86 -9.00 -5.01
C ALA A 101 10.43 -9.26 -4.49
N GLY A 102 9.41 -8.77 -5.23
CA GLY A 102 8.00 -9.06 -4.94
C GLY A 102 7.69 -10.55 -4.88
N GLY A 103 8.17 -11.30 -5.87
CA GLY A 103 8.03 -12.74 -5.96
C GLY A 103 8.72 -13.46 -4.80
N LEU A 104 9.97 -13.13 -4.51
CA LEU A 104 10.72 -13.75 -3.40
C LEU A 104 10.02 -13.53 -2.05
N LEU A 105 9.50 -12.33 -1.80
CA LEU A 105 8.88 -12.00 -0.53
C LEU A 105 7.56 -12.77 -0.34
N LEU A 106 6.70 -12.83 -1.35
CA LEU A 106 5.46 -13.62 -1.26
C LEU A 106 5.70 -15.14 -1.29
N ALA A 107 6.71 -15.62 -2.02
CA ALA A 107 7.11 -17.02 -1.97
C ALA A 107 7.59 -17.43 -0.58
N GLY A 108 8.43 -16.60 0.05
CA GLY A 108 8.88 -16.78 1.43
C GLY A 108 7.72 -16.73 2.43
N MET A 109 6.76 -15.82 2.24
CA MET A 109 5.57 -15.74 3.10
C MET A 109 4.69 -16.99 2.97
N MET A 110 4.41 -17.46 1.75
CA MET A 110 3.65 -18.70 1.52
C MET A 110 4.38 -19.93 2.08
N THR A 111 5.70 -19.95 1.96
CA THR A 111 6.56 -20.99 2.55
C THR A 111 6.45 -21.01 4.07
N LEU A 112 6.49 -19.83 4.71
CA LEU A 112 6.31 -19.71 6.16
C LEU A 112 4.92 -20.18 6.60
N LEU A 113 3.87 -19.77 5.90
CA LEU A 113 2.50 -20.21 6.17
C LEU A 113 2.36 -21.73 6.05
N TYR A 114 2.93 -22.32 4.99
CA TYR A 114 2.96 -23.76 4.80
C TYR A 114 3.71 -24.48 5.93
N SER A 115 4.86 -23.95 6.36
CA SER A 115 5.64 -24.49 7.49
C SER A 115 4.85 -24.46 8.80
N MET A 116 4.11 -23.36 9.06
CA MET A 116 3.24 -23.27 10.24
C MET A 116 2.13 -24.32 10.20
N VAL A 117 1.46 -24.51 9.05
CA VAL A 117 0.41 -25.53 8.90
C VAL A 117 0.95 -26.93 9.18
N LEU A 118 2.15 -27.26 8.69
CA LEU A 118 2.80 -28.55 8.97
C LEU A 118 3.20 -28.71 10.44
N TRP A 119 3.56 -27.62 11.13
CA TRP A 119 3.94 -27.68 12.55
C TRP A 119 2.73 -27.91 13.47
N PHE A 120 1.57 -27.37 13.12
CA PHE A 120 0.33 -27.50 13.90
C PHE A 120 -0.53 -28.72 13.53
N GLY A 121 -0.38 -29.27 12.32
CA GLY A 121 -1.17 -30.40 11.81
C GLY A 121 -0.43 -31.72 11.90
#